data_AF-A0A8T7EKY3-F1
#
_entry.id   AF-A0A8T7EKY3-F1
#
_cell.length_a   1.000
_cell.length_b   1.000
_cell.length_c   1.000
_cell.angle_alpha   90.00
_cell.angle_beta   90.00
_cell.angle_gamma   90.00
#
_symmetry.space_group_name_H-M   'P 1'
#
loop_
_entity.id
_entity.type
_entity.pdbx_description
1 polymer ?
#
loop_
_entity_poly.entity_id
_entity_poly.type
_entity_poly.pdbx_seq_one_letter_code
_entity_poly.pdbx_strand_id
1 'polypeptide(L)' 'MQFREDQAGYLAGVMAALMSESGKVGGVYGIDIPPVRKFRNGFEQGAKSVNPDIELFGVYIPRLPRPAVGR' A
#
# COMPACT_ATOMS: atom_id res chain seq x y z
N MET A 1 -7.08 -14.33 15.94
CA MET A 1 -7.06 -14.33 14.45
C MET A 1 -5.98 -13.37 13.99
N GLN A 2 -4.91 -13.90 13.40
CA GLN A 2 -3.88 -13.08 12.77
C GLN A 2 -4.25 -12.97 11.29
N PHE A 3 -4.65 -11.79 10.84
CA PHE A 3 -4.89 -11.56 9.42
C PHE A 3 -3.55 -11.68 8.66
N ARG A 4 -3.62 -12.02 7.37
CA ARG A 4 -2.46 -12.05 6.47
C ARG A 4 -2.45 -10.76 5.66
N GLU A 5 -2.30 -9.63 6.34
CA GLU A 5 -2.31 -8.32 5.68
C GLU A 5 -1.19 -8.18 4.65
N ASP A 6 -0.10 -8.94 4.81
CA ASP A 6 0.99 -9.02 3.82
C ASP A 6 0.51 -9.56 2.47
N GLN A 7 -0.38 -10.57 2.46
CA GLN A 7 -0.86 -11.18 1.22
C GLN A 7 -1.82 -10.26 0.48
N ALA A 8 -2.68 -9.57 1.22
CA ALA A 8 -3.57 -8.56 0.67
C ALA A 8 -2.74 -7.39 0.08
N GLY A 9 -1.71 -6.95 0.81
CA GLY A 9 -0.75 -5.96 0.33
C GLY A 9 -0.06 -6.43 -0.94
N TYR A 10 0.47 -7.66 -0.95
CA TYR A 10 1.19 -8.22 -2.08
C TYR A 10 0.39 -8.21 -3.37
N LEU A 11 -0.85 -8.71 -3.34
CA LEU A 11 -1.70 -8.71 -4.53
C LEU A 11 -2.01 -7.27 -5.01
N ALA A 12 -2.25 -6.34 -4.09
CA ALA A 12 -2.46 -4.94 -4.43
C ALA A 12 -1.20 -4.30 -5.07
N GLY A 13 -0.01 -4.66 -4.58
CA GLY A 13 1.28 -4.22 -5.14
C GLY A 13 1.52 -4.76 -6.54
N VAL A 14 1.27 -6.06 -6.75
CA VAL A 14 1.34 -6.71 -8.07
C VAL A 14 0.43 -6.01 -9.07
N MET A 15 -0.83 -5.79 -8.69
CA MET A 15 -1.80 -5.12 -9.57
C MET A 15 -1.39 -3.68 -9.88
N ALA A 16 -0.94 -2.92 -8.88
CA ALA A 16 -0.48 -1.55 -9.07
C ALA A 16 0.72 -1.47 -10.03
N ALA A 17 1.68 -2.40 -9.90
CA ALA A 17 2.82 -2.47 -10.79
C ALA A 17 2.44 -2.85 -12.23
N LEU A 18 1.52 -3.80 -12.40
CA LEU A 18 1.02 -4.21 -13.72
C LEU A 18 0.26 -3.09 -14.44
N MET A 19 -0.44 -2.23 -13.69
CA MET A 19 -1.22 -1.12 -14.25
C MET A 19 -0.41 0.17 -14.42
N SER A 20 0.81 0.26 -13.88
CA SER A 20 1.60 1.49 -13.92
C SER A 20 2.42 1.58 -15.20
N GLU A 21 2.07 2.53 -16.06
CA GLU A 21 2.82 2.83 -17.29
C GLU A 21 4.09 3.67 -17.02
N SER A 22 4.08 4.43 -15.91
CA SER A 22 5.17 5.34 -15.54
C SER A 22 6.27 4.68 -14.70
N GLY A 23 6.06 3.44 -14.23
CA GLY A 23 6.95 2.77 -13.29
C GLY A 23 6.96 3.39 -11.89
N LYS A 24 5.94 4.18 -11.55
CA LYS A 24 5.79 4.82 -10.24
C LYS A 24 4.49 4.38 -9.59
N VAL A 25 4.54 3.91 -8.35
CA VAL A 25 3.35 3.52 -7.59
C VAL A 25 3.51 3.93 -6.13
N GLY A 26 2.41 4.25 -5.46
CA GLY A 26 2.49 4.64 -4.07
C GLY A 26 1.20 4.45 -3.29
N GLY A 27 1.37 4.24 -1.99
CA GLY A 27 0.29 4.01 -1.05
C GLY A 27 0.13 5.15 -0.05
N VAL A 28 -1.12 5.51 0.21
CA VAL A 28 -1.51 6.34 1.35
C VAL A 28 -2.00 5.40 2.45
N TYR A 29 -1.19 5.25 3.49
CA TYR A 29 -1.43 4.34 4.60
C TYR A 29 -2.05 5.09 5.77
N GLY A 30 -2.83 4.38 6.59
CA GLY A 30 -3.41 4.94 7.81
C GLY A 30 -2.37 5.16 8.91
N ILE A 31 -2.76 4.89 10.15
CA ILE A 31 -1.89 5.03 11.31
C ILE A 31 -0.74 4.00 11.22
N ASP A 32 0.47 4.39 11.63
CA ASP A 32 1.62 3.50 11.68
C ASP A 32 1.48 2.47 12.83
N ILE A 33 0.77 1.38 12.53
CA ILE A 33 0.57 0.22 13.43
C ILE A 33 1.02 -1.08 12.74
N PRO A 34 1.35 -2.14 13.49
CA PRO A 34 1.93 -3.37 12.92
C PRO A 34 1.14 -3.99 11.74
N PRO A 35 -0.20 -4.04 11.74
CA PRO A 35 -0.98 -4.52 10.58
C PRO A 35 -0.77 -3.69 9.31
N VAL A 36 -0.73 -2.36 9.43
CA VAL A 36 -0.55 -1.44 8.29
C VAL A 36 0.88 -1.56 7.74
N ARG A 37 1.87 -1.72 8.62
CA ARG A 37 3.25 -2.02 8.20
C ARG A 37 3.36 -3.35 7.43
N LYS A 38 2.66 -4.40 7.88
CA LYS A 38 2.61 -5.68 7.16
C LYS A 38 1.99 -5.52 5.77
N PHE A 39 0.89 -4.77 5.68
CA PHE A 39 0.25 -4.47 4.39
C PHE A 39 1.19 -3.71 3.45
N ARG A 40 1.84 -2.63 3.94
CA ARG A 40 2.82 -1.87 3.16
C ARG A 40 3.95 -2.74 2.66
N ASN A 41 4.55 -3.57 3.53
CA ASN A 41 5.63 -4.46 3.14
C ASN A 41 5.18 -5.47 2.08
N GLY A 42 3.97 -6.02 2.23
CA GLY A 42 3.34 -6.84 1.19
C GLY A 42 3.24 -6.09 -0.14
N PHE A 43 2.68 -4.89 -0.13
CA PHE A 43 2.53 -4.04 -1.32
C PHE A 43 3.85 -3.75 -2.03
N GLU A 44 4.89 -3.36 -1.28
CA GLU A 44 6.20 -3.10 -1.85
C GLU A 44 6.85 -4.36 -2.45
N GLN A 45 6.69 -5.52 -1.79
CA GLN A 45 7.18 -6.80 -2.32
C GLN A 45 6.43 -7.22 -3.59
N GLY A 46 5.10 -7.08 -3.60
CA GLY A 46 4.28 -7.40 -4.75
C GLY A 46 4.60 -6.53 -5.96
N ALA A 47 4.76 -5.22 -5.75
CA ALA A 47 5.13 -4.31 -6.81
C ALA A 47 6.51 -4.65 -7.42
N LYS A 48 7.51 -4.90 -6.55
CA LYS A 48 8.87 -5.28 -6.98
C LYS A 48 8.94 -6.65 -7.64
N SER A 49 8.03 -7.57 -7.32
CA SER A 49 7.97 -8.88 -7.98
C SER A 49 7.62 -8.79 -9.47
N VAL A 50 6.90 -7.75 -9.87
CA VAL A 50 6.50 -7.49 -11.26
C VAL A 50 7.53 -6.60 -11.96
N ASN A 51 7.92 -5.51 -11.31
CA ASN A 51 8.91 -4.57 -11.82
C ASN A 51 9.92 -4.24 -10.70
N PRO A 52 11.12 -4.85 -10.71
CA PRO A 52 12.13 -4.61 -9.69
C PRO A 52 12.59 -3.15 -9.58
N ASP A 53 12.50 -2.39 -10.66
CA ASP A 53 12.92 -0.98 -10.77
C ASP A 53 11.80 0.01 -10.46
N ILE A 54 10.64 -0.48 -9.99
CA ILE A 54 9.48 0.38 -9.71
C ILE A 54 9.74 1.35 -8.57
N GLU A 55 9.41 2.62 -8.78
CA GLU A 55 9.58 3.68 -7.78
C GLU A 55 8.38 3.67 -6.83
N LEU A 56 8.66 3.44 -5.54
CA LEU A 56 7.65 3.26 -4.50
C LEU A 56 7.53 4.50 -3.60
N PHE A 57 6.33 5.05 -3.51
CA PHE A 57 6.01 6.16 -2.61
C PHE A 57 5.09 5.69 -1.48
N GLY A 58 5.28 6.21 -0.28
CA GLY A 58 4.48 5.79 0.87
C GLY A 58 4.38 6.87 1.93
N VAL A 59 3.15 7.26 2.27
CA VAL A 59 2.88 8.24 3.33
C VAL A 59 1.93 7.62 4.35
N TYR A 60 2.25 7.76 5.64
CA TYR A 60 1.35 7.43 6.74
C TYR A 60 0.56 8.68 7.13
N ILE A 61 -0.76 8.55 7.27
CA ILE A 61 -1.60 9.64 7.77
C ILE A 61 -1.85 9.41 9.27
N PRO A 62 -1.54 10.38 10.15
CA PRO A 62 -1.70 10.23 11.60
C PRO A 62 -3.17 10.06 12.05
N ARG A 63 -4.15 10.39 11.19
CA ARG A 63 -5.59 10.20 11.43
C ARG A 63 -6.36 10.28 10.11
N LEU A 64 -7.29 9.36 9.86
CA LEU A 64 -8.31 9.59 8.84
C LEU A 64 -9.10 10.83 9.30
N PRO A 65 -9.16 11.94 8.54
CA PRO A 65 -10.14 12.97 8.84
C PRO A 65 -11.51 12.28 8.79
N ARG A 66 -12.37 12.56 9.78
CA ARG A 66 -13.76 12.10 9.72
C ARG A 66 -14.30 12.42 8.33
N PRO A 67 -15.04 11.52 7.65
CA PRO A 67 -15.75 11.92 6.45
C PRO A 67 -16.50 13.20 6.82
N ALA A 68 -16.27 14.27 6.05
CA ALA A 68 -16.97 15.52 6.29
C ALA A 68 -18.45 15.18 6.23
N VAL A 69 -19.09 15.12 7.40
CA VAL A 69 -20.54 15.09 7.49
C VAL A 69 -20.96 16.36 6.78
N GLY A 70 -21.52 16.17 5.58
CA GLY A 70 -22.11 17.23 4.80
C GLY A 70 -23.02 18.02 5.71
N ARG A 71 -22.70 19.30 5.86
CA ARG A 71 -23.51 20.25 6.59
C ARG A 71 -24.69 20.65 5.73
#